data_AF-A0A318IIW7-F1
#
_entry.id   AF-A0A318IIW7-F1
#
_cell.length_a   1.000
_cell.length_b   1.000
_cell.length_c   1.000
_cell.angle_alpha   90.00
_cell.angle_beta   90.00
_cell.angle_gamma   90.00
#
_symmetry.space_group_name_H-M   'P 1'
#
loop_
_entity.id
_entity.type
_entity.pdbx_description
1 polymer ?
#
loop_
_entity_poly.entity_id
_entity_poly.type
_entity_poly.pdbx_seq_one_letter_code
_entity_poly.pdbx_strand_id
1 'polypeptide(L)'
;TYNTTENGVNLNAQSTANAVARVVTDTINLGAGNDTLVTYGAINLAGAQLSNIENITSNSAVVITASQYAVLIAARAALNLSGPVLTFSGNVPHQLTIVDDIGGINNIDLSFITVTGGSLVFDVTSSSNATGGGVNNTTTSNAIGTSGGATAIAGVIGTNPVNGGGIALAPIALTAGGVFNSTANVNDNFTGNAAALVGTTVNGNAGDTDMITFTGGGSIVIGGGNTITNIKTVATDNTSTDVYFNVATAGVTTVNGGTGNDRVYLANSGSSMLAGNVNLGAGNNTLTMEGKTYSGTFTAGAGTSDILSLVASSNIAGANISGFESLVVASNAGITLSAAQYSAFTSITATGTNAFTFSTAGTIAGNATVENYVLANGANTFTGAAGLISVTGGTGVDTFTVGDAIITATVAANGINGGAGAGDILNVGAVTAALDMSAKVTDVETVNVTGGTNAAWTVTNENGAGVTLNFTKSAATAINNVILGTGGQTLNVLGTGTGAATITGGSGVDTINLSTTATGADTIATGSVLANIDTVANFKVAGADVFKTGTAATTLNLLSIATADTATLAAAIATAASAAGAALAANTQAYVITVAAGTAAGTYAFQNIGGTVGTVDATDFIVKLVGAGSIVAGDFIA
;
A
#
# COMPACT_ATOMS: atom_id res chain seq x y z
N THR A 1 1.78 3.32 26.92
CA THR A 1 1.79 3.92 28.28
C THR A 1 1.49 2.85 29.30
N TYR A 2 2.49 2.44 30.08
CA TYR A 2 2.29 1.54 31.21
C TYR A 2 1.74 2.37 32.37
N ASN A 3 0.44 2.34 32.65
CA ASN A 3 -0.19 3.10 33.74
C ASN A 3 -0.52 2.12 34.90
N THR A 4 0.28 2.11 35.95
CA THR A 4 -0.07 1.43 37.21
C THR A 4 0.08 2.38 38.38
N THR A 5 -0.95 2.45 39.20
CA THR A 5 -0.99 3.21 40.45
C THR A 5 -0.23 2.40 41.52
N GLU A 6 0.95 2.89 41.93
CA GLU A 6 1.88 2.43 42.99
C GLU A 6 3.00 1.39 42.68
N ASN A 7 4.25 1.86 42.88
CA ASN A 7 5.51 1.17 43.25
C ASN A 7 6.12 0.15 42.27
N GLY A 8 6.24 0.57 41.01
CA GLY A 8 7.24 0.03 40.07
C GLY A 8 6.69 -0.89 38.98
N VAL A 9 7.19 -0.69 37.76
CA VAL A 9 6.97 -1.60 36.62
C VAL A 9 8.14 -2.57 36.54
N ASN A 10 7.84 -3.86 36.67
CA ASN A 10 8.78 -4.94 36.39
C ASN A 10 8.68 -5.31 34.91
N LEU A 11 9.71 -4.97 34.14
CA LEU A 11 9.85 -5.49 32.78
C LEU A 11 10.40 -6.93 32.87
N ASN A 12 9.51 -7.90 33.08
CA ASN A 12 9.87 -9.32 33.23
C ASN A 12 10.44 -9.88 31.91
N ALA A 13 11.75 -10.06 31.88
CA ALA A 13 12.45 -10.73 30.81
C ALA A 13 12.32 -12.25 30.98
N GLN A 14 11.23 -12.85 30.49
CA GLN A 14 11.31 -14.26 30.12
C GLN A 14 11.87 -14.35 28.69
N SER A 15 13.19 -14.19 28.58
CA SER A 15 13.95 -14.66 27.44
C SER A 15 15.19 -15.37 27.96
N THR A 16 15.03 -16.66 28.19
CA THR A 16 16.13 -17.63 28.13
C THR A 16 16.42 -18.04 26.68
N ALA A 17 16.10 -17.20 25.68
CA ALA A 17 16.37 -17.51 24.28
C ALA A 17 16.41 -16.21 23.42
N ASN A 18 17.63 -15.83 23.01
CA ASN A 18 18.01 -14.76 22.08
C ASN A 18 18.41 -13.42 22.71
N ALA A 19 19.70 -13.12 22.56
CA ALA A 19 20.47 -12.03 23.13
C ALA A 19 20.30 -10.67 22.39
N VAL A 20 19.06 -10.22 22.17
CA VAL A 20 18.81 -8.89 21.58
C VAL A 20 18.23 -7.97 22.66
N ALA A 21 18.86 -6.81 22.86
CA ALA A 21 18.30 -5.77 23.71
C ALA A 21 16.93 -5.35 23.19
N ARG A 22 15.92 -5.31 24.06
CA ARG A 22 14.62 -4.75 23.66
C ARG A 22 14.78 -3.23 23.53
N VAL A 23 14.57 -2.72 22.32
CA VAL A 23 14.40 -1.29 22.07
C VAL A 23 13.02 -0.89 22.56
N VAL A 24 12.96 0.02 23.52
CA VAL A 24 11.71 0.60 24.00
C VAL A 24 11.52 1.94 23.29
N THR A 25 10.45 2.07 22.53
CA THR A 25 10.03 3.32 21.87
C THR A 25 8.79 3.95 22.50
N ASP A 26 8.18 3.26 23.48
CA ASP A 26 6.95 3.70 24.14
C ASP A 26 7.20 4.72 25.27
N THR A 27 6.16 5.44 25.66
CA THR A 27 6.13 6.22 26.91
C THR A 27 6.00 5.30 28.14
N ILE A 28 6.94 5.45 29.08
CA ILE A 28 6.89 4.84 30.42
C ILE A 28 6.57 5.93 31.44
N ASN A 29 5.49 5.74 32.20
CA ASN A 29 5.05 6.66 33.23
C ASN A 29 4.62 5.89 34.48
N LEU A 30 5.32 6.01 35.60
CA LEU A 30 5.01 5.23 36.81
C LEU A 30 4.04 5.92 37.77
N GLY A 31 3.52 7.11 37.40
CA GLY A 31 2.62 7.89 38.25
C GLY A 31 3.35 8.78 39.24
N ALA A 32 2.63 9.45 40.14
CA ALA A 32 3.25 10.35 41.12
C ALA A 32 3.75 9.56 42.33
N GLY A 33 5.01 9.72 42.70
CA GLY A 33 5.60 8.98 43.81
C GLY A 33 7.11 8.86 43.68
N ASN A 34 7.73 8.08 44.56
CA ASN A 34 9.13 7.65 44.41
C ASN A 34 9.14 6.28 43.76
N ASP A 35 9.15 6.25 42.43
CA ASP A 35 8.97 5.05 41.65
C ASP A 35 10.29 4.49 41.11
N THR A 36 10.36 3.16 41.01
CA THR A 36 11.54 2.43 40.52
C THR A 36 11.17 1.58 39.32
N LEU A 37 11.89 1.78 38.21
CA LEU A 37 11.86 0.89 37.05
C LEU A 37 12.85 -0.25 37.26
N VAL A 38 12.37 -1.50 37.28
CA VAL A 38 13.23 -2.68 37.46
C VAL A 38 13.35 -3.46 36.15
N THR A 39 14.59 -3.79 35.79
CA THR A 39 14.92 -4.46 34.52
C THR A 39 15.78 -5.71 34.77
N TYR A 40 15.40 -6.82 34.14
CA TYR A 40 16.01 -8.13 34.36
C TYR A 40 16.85 -8.65 33.17
N GLY A 41 16.91 -7.89 32.07
CA GLY A 41 17.68 -8.21 30.87
C GLY A 41 18.15 -6.94 30.15
N ALA A 42 18.97 -7.09 29.10
CA ALA A 42 19.50 -5.96 28.36
C ALA A 42 18.37 -5.08 27.78
N ILE A 43 18.41 -3.79 28.06
CA ILE A 43 17.37 -2.84 27.68
C ILE A 43 17.95 -1.62 27.00
N ASN A 44 17.34 -1.21 25.88
CA ASN A 44 17.63 0.06 25.24
C ASN A 44 16.46 1.02 25.44
N LEU A 45 16.65 2.01 26.30
CA LEU A 45 15.67 3.05 26.60
C LEU A 45 15.83 4.29 25.73
N ALA A 46 16.84 4.39 24.87
CA ALA A 46 17.15 5.64 24.16
C ALA A 46 16.00 6.18 23.28
N GLY A 47 15.10 5.31 22.81
CA GLY A 47 13.90 5.70 22.06
C GLY A 47 12.66 5.97 22.92
N ALA A 48 12.73 5.74 24.24
CA ALA A 48 11.58 5.82 25.14
C ALA A 48 11.34 7.26 25.65
N GLN A 49 10.10 7.57 26.00
CA GLN A 49 9.77 8.77 26.77
C GLN A 49 9.61 8.37 28.24
N LEU A 50 10.53 8.80 29.11
CA LEU A 50 10.49 8.50 30.55
C LEU A 50 9.84 9.67 31.28
N SER A 51 8.86 9.40 32.13
CA SER A 51 8.15 10.42 32.92
C SER A 51 7.76 9.87 34.28
N ASN A 52 7.90 10.66 35.35
CA ASN A 52 7.65 10.23 36.73
C ASN A 52 8.32 8.88 37.05
N ILE A 53 9.64 8.83 36.86
CA ILE A 53 10.52 7.71 37.22
C ILE A 53 11.72 8.31 37.93
N GLU A 54 11.98 7.86 39.15
CA GLU A 54 13.02 8.43 40.00
C GLU A 54 14.22 7.50 40.14
N ASN A 55 14.03 6.20 39.94
CA ASN A 55 15.07 5.18 40.09
C ASN A 55 15.01 4.15 38.96
N ILE A 56 16.17 3.65 38.55
CA ILE A 56 16.29 2.46 37.71
C ILE A 56 17.13 1.43 38.44
N THR A 57 16.62 0.21 38.56
CA THR A 57 17.40 -0.96 39.00
C THR A 57 17.54 -1.93 37.84
N SER A 58 18.76 -2.33 37.52
CA SER A 58 19.06 -3.25 36.43
C SER A 58 19.89 -4.43 36.90
N ASN A 59 19.58 -5.60 36.35
CA ASN A 59 20.38 -6.81 36.53
C ASN A 59 21.22 -7.15 35.28
N SER A 60 21.25 -6.25 34.30
CA SER A 60 21.93 -6.43 33.00
C SER A 60 22.27 -5.07 32.37
N ALA A 61 22.55 -5.06 31.07
CA ALA A 61 22.96 -3.88 30.32
C ALA A 61 21.83 -2.86 30.12
N VAL A 62 22.16 -1.56 30.21
CA VAL A 62 21.23 -0.44 30.06
C VAL A 62 21.78 0.57 29.05
N VAL A 63 20.96 0.99 28.09
CA VAL A 63 21.19 2.18 27.27
C VAL A 63 20.17 3.25 27.63
N ILE A 64 20.63 4.47 27.90
CA ILE A 64 19.80 5.67 28.10
C ILE A 64 20.41 6.84 27.33
N THR A 65 19.66 7.94 27.16
CA THR A 65 20.23 9.19 26.65
C THR A 65 20.60 10.17 27.77
N ALA A 66 21.40 11.18 27.45
CA ALA A 66 21.74 12.27 28.38
C ALA A 66 20.50 13.06 28.82
N SER A 67 19.55 13.33 27.91
CA SER A 67 18.29 14.00 28.24
C SER A 67 17.42 13.18 29.18
N GLN A 68 17.35 11.86 28.99
CA GLN A 68 16.64 10.96 29.89
C GLN A 68 17.27 10.95 31.28
N TYR A 69 18.59 10.86 31.37
CA TYR A 69 19.29 10.94 32.66
C TYR A 69 18.95 12.23 33.41
N ALA A 70 18.94 13.36 32.72
CA ALA A 70 18.55 14.65 33.30
C ALA A 70 17.09 14.67 33.79
N VAL A 71 16.17 14.02 33.07
CA VAL A 71 14.77 13.87 33.50
C VAL A 71 14.67 13.07 34.80
N LEU A 72 15.40 11.96 34.94
CA LEU A 72 15.42 11.18 36.19
C LEU A 72 15.99 12.01 37.36
N ILE A 73 17.08 12.75 37.13
CA ILE A 73 17.69 13.63 38.14
C ILE A 73 16.69 14.72 38.58
N ALA A 74 15.99 15.35 37.63
CA ALA A 74 14.99 16.37 37.92
C ALA A 74 13.79 15.82 38.70
N ALA A 75 13.32 14.62 38.36
CA ALA A 75 12.23 13.94 39.07
C ALA A 75 12.62 13.64 40.53
N ARG A 76 13.84 13.16 40.77
CA ARG A 76 14.37 12.94 42.12
C ARG A 76 14.51 14.22 42.93
N ALA A 77 14.99 15.29 42.30
CA ALA A 77 15.15 16.60 42.93
C ALA A 77 13.80 17.18 43.38
N ALA A 78 12.75 17.01 42.56
CA ALA A 78 11.39 17.45 42.90
C ALA A 78 10.82 16.75 44.16
N LEU A 79 11.33 15.56 44.50
CA LEU A 79 10.91 14.76 45.64
C LEU A 79 11.92 14.73 46.79
N ASN A 80 13.01 15.51 46.71
CA ASN A 80 14.09 15.57 47.69
C ASN A 80 14.70 14.18 48.03
N LEU A 81 14.82 13.30 47.03
CA LEU A 81 15.32 11.94 47.23
C LEU A 81 16.85 11.89 47.33
N SER A 82 17.37 11.06 48.24
CA SER A 82 18.80 10.77 48.39
C SER A 82 19.11 9.32 48.00
N GLY A 83 20.32 9.05 47.48
CA GLY A 83 20.75 7.72 47.00
C GLY A 83 20.84 7.63 45.47
N PRO A 84 21.19 6.44 44.92
CA PRO A 84 21.47 6.28 43.50
C PRO A 84 20.23 6.46 42.61
N VAL A 85 20.44 7.03 41.43
CA VAL A 85 19.48 7.08 40.32
C VAL A 85 19.47 5.75 39.57
N LEU A 86 20.65 5.18 39.31
CA LEU A 86 20.83 3.89 38.64
C LEU A 86 21.54 2.90 39.56
N THR A 87 20.93 1.74 39.77
CA THR A 87 21.52 0.64 40.55
C THR A 87 21.67 -0.60 39.70
N PHE A 88 22.90 -1.11 39.57
CA PHE A 88 23.18 -2.41 38.98
C PHE A 88 23.30 -3.46 40.09
N SER A 89 22.53 -4.54 39.98
CA SER A 89 22.45 -5.58 41.00
C SER A 89 22.61 -6.98 40.43
N GLY A 90 23.15 -7.89 41.24
CA GLY A 90 23.48 -9.25 40.82
C GLY A 90 24.96 -9.44 40.45
N ASN A 91 25.47 -10.65 40.68
CA ASN A 91 26.87 -11.00 40.51
C ASN A 91 27.21 -11.43 39.08
N VAL A 92 26.92 -10.56 38.11
CA VAL A 92 27.19 -10.76 36.67
C VAL A 92 27.86 -9.51 36.09
N PRO A 93 28.49 -9.60 34.91
CA PRO A 93 28.91 -8.40 34.19
C PRO A 93 27.70 -7.57 33.71
N HIS A 94 27.79 -6.26 33.91
CA HIS A 94 26.81 -5.24 33.51
C HIS A 94 27.43 -4.27 32.51
N GLN A 95 26.59 -3.62 31.72
CA GLN A 95 26.99 -2.51 30.86
C GLN A 95 26.09 -1.29 31.05
N LEU A 96 26.69 -0.11 30.97
CA LEU A 96 25.98 1.16 30.86
C LEU A 96 26.48 1.92 29.64
N THR A 97 25.60 2.12 28.67
CA THR A 97 25.83 3.00 27.52
C THR A 97 24.96 4.23 27.69
N ILE A 98 25.56 5.41 27.52
CA ILE A 98 24.82 6.67 27.61
C ILE A 98 24.95 7.41 26.29
N VAL A 99 23.88 7.49 25.53
CA VAL A 99 23.85 8.17 24.23
C VAL A 99 23.80 9.67 24.45
N ASP A 100 24.77 10.40 23.90
CA ASP A 100 24.73 11.87 23.90
C ASP A 100 23.69 12.34 22.88
N ASP A 101 22.59 12.89 23.37
CA ASP A 101 21.54 13.55 22.59
C ASP A 101 21.44 15.07 22.88
N ILE A 102 22.34 15.61 23.72
CA ILE A 102 22.38 17.03 24.10
C ILE A 102 23.79 17.56 23.80
N GLY A 103 23.98 18.01 22.55
CA GLY A 103 25.28 18.44 22.03
C GLY A 103 26.09 19.32 23.01
N GLY A 104 27.20 18.78 23.49
CA GLY A 104 28.24 19.53 24.20
C GLY A 104 27.97 19.87 25.67
N ILE A 105 26.93 19.33 26.31
CA ILE A 105 26.70 19.49 27.75
C ILE A 105 26.91 18.14 28.46
N ASN A 106 28.14 17.90 28.93
CA ASN A 106 28.41 16.82 29.88
C ASN A 106 27.81 17.19 31.23
N ASN A 107 26.81 16.45 31.72
CA ASN A 107 26.45 16.55 33.14
C ASN A 107 25.86 15.25 33.69
N ILE A 108 26.47 14.11 33.34
CA ILE A 108 26.16 12.82 33.98
C ILE A 108 26.98 12.74 35.25
N ASP A 109 26.34 13.00 36.38
CA ASP A 109 26.96 12.81 37.69
C ASP A 109 27.00 11.32 38.05
N LEU A 110 28.16 10.69 37.83
CA LEU A 110 28.40 9.28 38.12
C LEU A 110 28.25 8.93 39.61
N SER A 111 28.22 9.91 40.52
CA SER A 111 28.02 9.67 41.96
C SER A 111 26.64 9.13 42.32
N PHE A 112 25.67 9.28 41.41
CA PHE A 112 24.34 8.71 41.55
C PHE A 112 24.19 7.33 40.90
N ILE A 113 25.29 6.68 40.51
CA ILE A 113 25.27 5.34 39.96
C ILE A 113 25.91 4.40 40.96
N THR A 114 25.32 3.22 41.17
CA THR A 114 25.85 2.22 42.11
C THR A 114 25.81 0.83 41.52
N VAL A 115 26.84 0.02 41.81
CA VAL A 115 26.87 -1.41 41.51
C VAL A 115 27.06 -2.20 42.81
N THR A 116 26.20 -3.20 43.02
CA THR A 116 26.10 -3.94 44.30
C THR A 116 26.65 -5.37 44.23
N GLY A 117 27.05 -5.83 43.03
CA GLY A 117 27.74 -7.10 42.76
C GLY A 117 28.21 -7.16 41.29
N GLY A 118 29.18 -8.03 40.97
CA GLY A 118 29.69 -8.19 39.59
C GLY A 118 30.59 -7.04 39.11
N SER A 119 30.65 -6.82 37.80
CA SER A 119 31.43 -5.72 37.19
C SER A 119 30.56 -4.83 36.34
N LEU A 120 30.66 -3.51 36.47
CA LEU A 120 30.02 -2.56 35.57
C LEU A 120 31.06 -2.01 34.60
N VAL A 121 30.87 -2.25 33.30
CA VAL A 121 31.57 -1.49 32.27
C VAL A 121 30.70 -0.31 31.86
N PHE A 122 31.24 0.90 31.90
CA PHE A 122 30.51 2.08 31.45
C PHE A 122 31.27 2.76 30.32
N ASP A 123 30.52 3.21 29.32
CA ASP A 123 31.07 3.92 28.17
C ASP A 123 31.58 5.31 28.60
N VAL A 124 32.84 5.61 28.29
CA VAL A 124 33.46 6.92 28.51
C VAL A 124 33.62 7.74 27.24
N THR A 125 33.14 7.22 26.10
CA THR A 125 33.39 7.74 24.75
C THR A 125 32.14 8.10 23.97
N SER A 126 30.96 8.21 24.59
CA SER A 126 29.71 8.35 23.84
C SER A 126 29.67 9.60 22.95
N SER A 127 30.04 9.43 21.68
CA SER A 127 29.81 10.37 20.61
C SER A 127 29.05 9.65 19.50
N SER A 128 27.72 9.74 19.52
CA SER A 128 26.92 9.64 18.30
C SER A 128 26.42 11.02 17.92
N ASN A 129 27.31 11.78 17.29
CA ASN A 129 27.09 12.84 16.30
C ASN A 129 26.02 13.91 16.58
N ALA A 130 26.43 15.02 17.22
CA ALA A 130 25.92 16.35 16.86
C ALA A 130 27.06 17.38 17.01
N THR A 131 27.69 17.72 15.88
CA THR A 131 28.68 18.79 15.68
C THR A 131 30.04 18.59 16.36
N GLY A 132 31.11 18.66 15.54
CA GLY A 132 32.49 18.50 15.99
C GLY A 132 32.86 19.39 17.17
N GLY A 133 33.26 18.75 18.26
CA GLY A 133 33.86 19.36 19.43
C GLY A 133 34.41 18.26 20.32
N GLY A 134 35.71 18.25 20.58
CA GLY A 134 36.34 17.25 21.43
C GLY A 134 35.77 17.31 22.85
N VAL A 135 35.27 16.18 23.36
CA VAL A 135 34.68 16.11 24.69
C VAL A 135 35.74 15.63 25.68
N ASN A 136 36.16 16.52 26.58
CA ASN A 136 36.95 16.19 27.74
C ASN A 136 36.03 15.59 28.82
N ASN A 137 35.95 14.26 28.87
CA ASN A 137 35.29 13.52 29.93
C ASN A 137 36.20 13.49 31.18
N THR A 138 36.23 14.57 31.95
CA THR A 138 36.87 14.57 33.27
C THR A 138 35.96 15.20 34.33
N THR A 139 35.13 14.38 34.96
CA THR A 139 34.80 14.52 36.40
C THR A 139 34.73 13.14 37.06
N THR A 140 35.88 12.76 37.62
CA THR A 140 36.14 11.70 38.61
C THR A 140 35.64 10.30 38.29
N SER A 141 36.50 9.46 37.72
CA SER A 141 36.31 8.01 37.58
C SER A 141 36.21 7.23 38.91
N ASN A 142 36.03 7.91 40.04
CA ASN A 142 35.96 7.32 41.39
C ASN A 142 34.57 7.49 42.05
N ALA A 143 33.58 8.03 41.34
CA ALA A 143 32.30 8.41 41.93
C ALA A 143 31.23 7.31 41.94
N ILE A 144 31.32 6.29 41.07
CA ILE A 144 30.34 5.18 41.07
C ILE A 144 30.44 4.42 42.40
N GLY A 145 29.34 4.38 43.14
CA GLY A 145 29.23 3.63 44.38
C GLY A 145 29.44 2.13 44.12
N THR A 146 30.40 1.51 44.80
CA THR A 146 30.63 0.07 44.71
C THR A 146 30.40 -0.57 46.08
N SER A 147 29.74 -1.72 46.09
CA SER A 147 29.56 -2.53 47.30
C SER A 147 29.54 -4.02 46.94
N GLY A 148 29.63 -4.91 47.93
CA GLY A 148 29.51 -6.36 47.69
C GLY A 148 30.64 -6.99 46.86
N GLY A 149 31.82 -6.36 46.78
CA GLY A 149 32.95 -6.82 45.95
C GLY A 149 32.85 -6.42 44.47
N ALA A 150 31.92 -5.53 44.13
CA ALA A 150 31.74 -5.06 42.76
C ALA A 150 32.90 -4.19 42.25
N THR A 151 33.12 -4.18 40.94
CA THR A 151 34.11 -3.33 40.27
C THR A 151 33.45 -2.46 39.20
N ALA A 152 33.82 -1.18 39.13
CA ALA A 152 33.45 -0.29 38.03
C ALA A 152 34.65 -0.08 37.10
N ILE A 153 34.46 -0.25 35.80
CA ILE A 153 35.51 -0.27 34.79
C ILE A 153 35.11 0.70 33.67
N ALA A 154 35.94 1.71 33.41
CA ALA A 154 35.77 2.55 32.22
C ALA A 154 36.15 1.75 30.96
N GLY A 155 35.31 1.77 29.93
CA GLY A 155 35.57 1.06 28.67
C GLY A 155 34.87 1.68 27.47
N VAL A 156 35.11 1.15 26.26
CA VAL A 156 34.40 1.53 25.04
C VAL A 156 33.33 0.46 24.76
N ILE A 157 32.08 0.87 24.64
CA ILE A 157 30.94 -0.01 24.38
C ILE A 157 30.22 0.54 23.15
N GLY A 158 29.88 -0.31 22.17
CA GLY A 158 29.02 0.10 21.05
C GLY A 158 27.61 0.49 21.51
N THR A 159 26.80 1.07 20.62
CA THR A 159 25.43 1.54 20.93
C THR A 159 24.41 0.41 21.18
N ASN A 160 24.82 -0.87 21.11
CA ASN A 160 23.92 -2.02 21.24
C ASN A 160 24.35 -2.97 22.38
N PRO A 161 23.60 -3.04 23.50
CA PRO A 161 23.96 -3.87 24.64
C PRO A 161 23.59 -5.34 24.43
N VAL A 162 24.41 -6.27 24.90
CA VAL A 162 24.13 -7.72 24.90
C VAL A 162 24.08 -8.27 26.33
N ASN A 163 23.15 -9.21 26.58
CA ASN A 163 22.99 -9.84 27.89
C ASN A 163 24.07 -10.92 28.06
N GLY A 164 24.97 -10.75 29.02
CA GLY A 164 25.97 -11.73 29.46
C GLY A 164 26.76 -12.42 28.33
N GLY A 165 27.90 -11.87 27.92
CA GLY A 165 28.82 -12.59 27.04
C GLY A 165 30.00 -11.76 26.55
N GLY A 166 31.13 -11.92 27.24
CA GLY A 166 32.45 -11.50 26.77
C GLY A 166 32.74 -10.00 26.87
N ILE A 167 33.82 -9.67 27.56
CA ILE A 167 34.67 -8.55 27.14
C ILE A 167 34.75 -8.59 25.61
N ALA A 168 34.33 -7.51 24.93
CA ALA A 168 34.70 -7.32 23.54
C ALA A 168 36.23 -7.38 23.51
N LEU A 169 36.78 -8.50 23.06
CA LEU A 169 38.22 -8.62 22.87
C LEU A 169 38.62 -7.53 21.88
N ALA A 170 39.84 -7.01 22.05
CA ALA A 170 40.40 -6.08 21.09
C ALA A 170 40.21 -6.65 19.68
N PRO A 171 39.83 -5.83 18.68
CA PRO A 171 39.43 -6.35 17.38
C PRO A 171 40.52 -7.25 16.79
N ILE A 172 40.11 -8.43 16.31
CA ILE A 172 41.04 -9.42 15.76
C ILE A 172 41.29 -9.06 14.30
N ALA A 173 42.46 -8.49 14.01
CA ALA A 173 42.83 -8.12 12.65
C ALA A 173 43.06 -9.36 11.76
N LEU A 174 42.33 -9.42 10.66
CA LEU A 174 42.45 -10.45 9.64
C LEU A 174 43.71 -10.24 8.79
N THR A 175 44.27 -11.35 8.32
CA THR A 175 45.39 -11.38 7.37
C THR A 175 45.09 -12.40 6.28
N ALA A 176 45.51 -12.10 5.05
CA ALA A 176 45.25 -12.93 3.89
C ALA A 176 45.81 -14.36 4.07
N GLY A 177 45.01 -15.36 3.71
CA GLY A 177 45.34 -16.79 3.88
C GLY A 177 45.25 -17.30 5.33
N GLY A 178 44.85 -16.45 6.29
CA GLY A 178 44.78 -16.82 7.70
C GLY A 178 43.56 -17.69 8.04
N VAL A 179 43.62 -18.37 9.19
CA VAL A 179 42.49 -19.09 9.80
C VAL A 179 42.22 -18.49 11.17
N PHE A 180 41.03 -17.95 11.36
CA PHE A 180 40.60 -17.24 12.56
C PHE A 180 39.38 -17.96 13.13
N ASN A 181 39.44 -18.38 14.39
CA ASN A 181 38.33 -19.04 15.07
C ASN A 181 37.87 -18.15 16.23
N SER A 182 36.56 -18.00 16.40
CA SER A 182 35.99 -17.31 17.54
C SER A 182 36.18 -18.12 18.83
N THR A 183 36.15 -17.41 19.94
CA THR A 183 36.23 -17.93 21.29
C THR A 183 34.81 -18.27 21.73
N ALA A 184 34.57 -19.52 22.14
CA ALA A 184 33.23 -19.93 22.53
C ALA A 184 32.66 -19.10 23.71
N ASN A 185 31.39 -18.69 23.59
CA ASN A 185 30.67 -17.84 24.55
C ASN A 185 31.19 -16.40 24.62
N VAL A 186 31.92 -15.96 23.59
CA VAL A 186 32.42 -14.58 23.45
C VAL A 186 31.95 -14.06 22.11
N ASN A 187 31.49 -12.81 22.08
CA ASN A 187 31.13 -12.14 20.85
C ASN A 187 32.40 -11.50 20.27
N ASP A 188 33.07 -12.20 19.36
CA ASP A 188 34.29 -11.71 18.74
C ASP A 188 34.01 -10.65 17.67
N ASN A 189 34.95 -9.71 17.54
CA ASN A 189 34.95 -8.72 16.46
C ASN A 189 36.21 -8.90 15.59
N PHE A 190 36.05 -9.49 14.42
CA PHE A 190 37.11 -9.58 13.41
C PHE A 190 37.16 -8.31 12.57
N THR A 191 38.33 -7.81 12.22
CA THR A 191 38.48 -6.59 11.40
C THR A 191 39.41 -6.82 10.22
N GLY A 192 39.09 -6.29 9.05
CA GLY A 192 39.96 -6.43 7.88
C GLY A 192 39.43 -5.70 6.66
N ASN A 193 40.24 -5.55 5.61
CA ASN A 193 39.79 -5.01 4.33
C ASN A 193 39.60 -6.14 3.29
N ALA A 194 39.20 -5.79 2.07
CA ALA A 194 39.03 -6.75 0.98
C ALA A 194 40.28 -7.63 0.74
N ALA A 195 41.48 -7.05 0.83
CA ALA A 195 42.74 -7.75 0.62
C ALA A 195 43.02 -8.77 1.73
N ALA A 196 42.66 -8.46 2.98
CA ALA A 196 42.80 -9.36 4.11
C ALA A 196 41.88 -10.59 4.03
N LEU A 197 40.88 -10.57 3.16
CA LEU A 197 39.93 -11.67 2.99
C LEU A 197 40.42 -12.76 2.02
N VAL A 198 41.41 -12.47 1.16
CA VAL A 198 41.87 -13.42 0.12
C VAL A 198 42.41 -14.70 0.76
N GLY A 199 41.78 -15.85 0.49
CA GLY A 199 42.18 -17.16 1.03
C GLY A 199 41.91 -17.34 2.53
N THR A 200 41.23 -16.38 3.17
CA THR A 200 41.04 -16.35 4.62
C THR A 200 39.85 -17.21 5.04
N THR A 201 39.98 -17.89 6.18
CA THR A 201 38.89 -18.62 6.84
C THR A 201 38.58 -17.96 8.18
N VAL A 202 37.33 -17.56 8.38
CA VAL A 202 36.81 -17.01 9.64
C VAL A 202 35.67 -17.89 10.13
N ASN A 203 35.87 -18.54 11.26
CA ASN A 203 34.92 -19.45 11.88
C ASN A 203 34.38 -18.81 13.15
N GLY A 204 33.16 -18.28 13.07
CA GLY A 204 32.39 -17.90 14.24
C GLY A 204 31.85 -19.12 15.00
N ASN A 205 31.12 -18.84 16.07
CA ASN A 205 30.46 -19.82 16.90
C ASN A 205 28.95 -19.67 16.73
N ALA A 206 28.23 -20.76 16.50
CA ALA A 206 26.79 -20.74 16.26
C ALA A 206 25.96 -20.12 17.40
N GLY A 207 26.40 -20.22 18.66
CA GLY A 207 25.72 -19.65 19.83
C GLY A 207 26.02 -18.17 20.11
N ASP A 208 27.10 -17.63 19.54
CA ASP A 208 27.61 -16.30 19.87
C ASP A 208 27.20 -15.26 18.82
N THR A 209 27.19 -13.96 19.13
CA THR A 209 26.86 -12.90 18.15
C THR A 209 28.11 -12.31 17.51
N ASP A 210 28.99 -13.18 16.99
CA ASP A 210 30.23 -12.79 16.35
C ASP A 210 30.01 -11.82 15.18
N MET A 211 30.94 -10.87 15.03
CA MET A 211 30.92 -9.84 14.00
C MET A 211 32.23 -9.83 13.20
N ILE A 212 32.11 -9.48 11.92
CA ILE A 212 33.22 -9.04 11.10
C ILE A 212 32.98 -7.60 10.64
N THR A 213 33.97 -6.72 10.84
CA THR A 213 33.93 -5.32 10.39
C THR A 213 34.93 -5.12 9.26
N PHE A 214 34.45 -4.70 8.11
CA PHE A 214 35.25 -4.40 6.95
C PHE A 214 35.69 -2.93 6.92
N THR A 215 36.96 -2.68 6.64
CA THR A 215 37.53 -1.32 6.57
C THR A 215 38.13 -0.99 5.20
N GLY A 216 38.22 0.30 4.89
CA GLY A 216 38.88 0.83 3.70
C GLY A 216 38.08 0.74 2.40
N GLY A 217 36.82 0.31 2.48
CA GLY A 217 35.84 0.35 1.39
C GLY A 217 36.12 -0.62 0.26
N GLY A 218 35.46 -0.37 -0.88
CA GLY A 218 35.58 -1.19 -2.07
C GLY A 218 34.70 -2.43 -2.06
N SER A 219 35.09 -3.48 -2.79
CA SER A 219 34.26 -4.68 -2.95
C SER A 219 34.66 -5.78 -1.98
N ILE A 220 33.73 -6.15 -1.11
CA ILE A 220 33.82 -7.27 -0.19
C ILE A 220 33.01 -8.43 -0.76
N VAL A 221 33.69 -9.50 -1.17
CA VAL A 221 33.04 -10.69 -1.74
C VAL A 221 33.15 -11.85 -0.78
N ILE A 222 32.07 -12.13 -0.04
CA ILE A 222 32.01 -13.25 0.90
C ILE A 222 31.79 -14.55 0.12
N GLY A 223 32.62 -15.56 0.39
CA GLY A 223 32.65 -16.80 -0.39
C GLY A 223 33.40 -16.68 -1.73
N GLY A 224 34.02 -15.54 -2.02
CA GLY A 224 34.84 -15.29 -3.21
C GLY A 224 36.27 -15.83 -3.10
N GLY A 225 36.45 -17.06 -2.60
CA GLY A 225 37.77 -17.62 -2.26
C GLY A 225 38.16 -17.45 -0.78
N ASN A 226 37.22 -17.02 0.05
CA ASN A 226 37.28 -17.05 1.51
C ASN A 226 36.16 -17.92 2.08
N THR A 227 36.28 -18.30 3.34
CA THR A 227 35.25 -19.04 4.07
C THR A 227 34.85 -18.25 5.31
N ILE A 228 33.60 -17.81 5.37
CA ILE A 228 33.03 -17.16 6.56
C ILE A 228 31.85 -18.01 7.03
N THR A 229 31.90 -18.49 8.27
CA THR A 229 30.84 -19.32 8.84
C THR A 229 30.46 -18.83 10.24
N ASN A 230 29.19 -18.94 10.61
CA ASN A 230 28.65 -18.64 11.95
C ASN A 230 28.87 -17.20 12.48
N ILE A 231 29.40 -16.29 11.66
CA ILE A 231 29.42 -14.85 11.92
C ILE A 231 28.02 -14.29 11.73
N LYS A 232 27.47 -13.58 12.73
CA LYS A 232 26.10 -13.06 12.70
C LYS A 232 26.01 -11.73 11.99
N THR A 233 27.01 -10.88 12.23
CA THR A 233 27.00 -9.51 11.72
C THR A 233 28.16 -9.26 10.80
N VAL A 234 27.86 -8.77 9.61
CA VAL A 234 28.82 -8.12 8.72
C VAL A 234 28.63 -6.62 8.88
N ALA A 235 29.69 -5.89 9.19
CA ALA A 235 29.68 -4.43 9.27
C ALA A 235 30.69 -3.84 8.26
N THR A 236 30.42 -2.63 7.77
CA THR A 236 31.37 -1.83 7.00
C THR A 236 31.71 -0.55 7.77
N ASP A 237 32.83 0.06 7.42
CA ASP A 237 33.22 1.36 7.98
C ASP A 237 32.53 2.51 7.24
N ASN A 238 32.98 3.74 7.51
CA ASN A 238 32.40 4.96 6.95
C ASN A 238 32.72 5.22 5.48
N THR A 239 33.33 4.26 4.78
CA THR A 239 33.68 4.38 3.36
C THR A 239 32.71 3.59 2.50
N SER A 240 32.53 4.01 1.25
CA SER A 240 31.63 3.34 0.31
C SER A 240 32.07 1.89 0.06
N THR A 241 31.18 0.96 0.36
CA THR A 241 31.47 -0.48 0.31
C THR A 241 30.41 -1.25 -0.45
N ASP A 242 30.83 -2.11 -1.37
CA ASP A 242 29.95 -3.08 -2.02
C ASP A 242 30.14 -4.46 -1.35
N VAL A 243 29.11 -5.01 -0.71
CA VAL A 243 29.09 -6.33 -0.08
C VAL A 243 28.33 -7.33 -0.95
N TYR A 244 29.02 -8.38 -1.38
CA TYR A 244 28.47 -9.47 -2.18
C TYR A 244 28.53 -10.80 -1.44
N PHE A 245 27.47 -11.59 -1.54
CA PHE A 245 27.46 -13.00 -1.16
C PHE A 245 27.59 -13.85 -2.43
N ASN A 246 28.69 -14.61 -2.55
CA ASN A 246 28.95 -15.48 -3.70
C ASN A 246 28.49 -16.93 -3.46
N VAL A 247 28.36 -17.31 -2.19
CA VAL A 247 27.81 -18.60 -1.74
C VAL A 247 26.89 -18.35 -0.57
N ALA A 248 25.94 -19.26 -0.34
CA ALA A 248 25.08 -19.21 0.84
C ALA A 248 25.95 -19.27 2.11
N THR A 249 25.95 -18.17 2.87
CA THR A 249 26.69 -18.08 4.13
C THR A 249 25.81 -18.53 5.27
N ALA A 250 26.19 -19.63 5.92
CA ALA A 250 25.52 -20.05 7.15
C ALA A 250 25.88 -19.07 8.28
N GLY A 251 24.88 -18.36 8.80
CA GLY A 251 24.97 -17.61 10.06
C GLY A 251 24.90 -16.10 9.94
N VAL A 252 25.18 -15.50 8.77
CA VAL A 252 25.06 -14.05 8.60
C VAL A 252 23.58 -13.68 8.58
N THR A 253 23.14 -12.97 9.61
CA THR A 253 21.75 -12.51 9.77
C THR A 253 21.65 -11.00 9.79
N THR A 254 22.78 -10.29 9.90
CA THR A 254 22.80 -8.83 10.00
C THR A 254 23.88 -8.25 9.09
N VAL A 255 23.53 -7.22 8.32
CA VAL A 255 24.50 -6.40 7.58
C VAL A 255 24.33 -4.94 7.99
N ASN A 256 25.40 -4.32 8.47
CA ASN A 256 25.43 -2.92 8.88
C ASN A 256 26.38 -2.12 7.96
N GLY A 257 25.85 -1.07 7.34
CA GLY A 257 26.60 -0.05 6.62
C GLY A 257 27.15 1.04 7.54
N GLY A 258 28.00 1.89 6.98
CA GLY A 258 28.56 3.07 7.63
C GLY A 258 27.94 4.36 7.12
N THR A 259 28.74 5.42 6.98
CA THR A 259 28.30 6.69 6.36
C THR A 259 28.61 6.79 4.86
N GLY A 260 29.22 5.75 4.29
CA GLY A 260 29.57 5.68 2.88
C GLY A 260 28.38 5.28 2.02
N ASN A 261 28.52 5.39 0.70
CA ASN A 261 27.51 4.83 -0.20
C ASN A 261 27.69 3.31 -0.25
N ASP A 262 26.90 2.60 0.53
CA ASP A 262 27.03 1.16 0.70
C ASP A 262 26.04 0.41 -0.20
N ARG A 263 26.53 -0.66 -0.84
CA ARG A 263 25.70 -1.54 -1.67
C ARG A 263 25.75 -2.95 -1.14
N VAL A 264 24.61 -3.52 -0.83
CA VAL A 264 24.51 -4.91 -0.35
C VAL A 264 23.74 -5.73 -1.35
N TYR A 265 24.35 -6.81 -1.83
CA TYR A 265 23.78 -7.74 -2.79
C TYR A 265 23.48 -9.07 -2.12
N LEU A 266 22.21 -9.30 -1.78
CA LEU A 266 21.77 -10.52 -1.09
C LEU A 266 21.63 -11.72 -2.02
N ALA A 267 22.03 -11.60 -3.29
CA ALA A 267 21.82 -12.52 -4.43
C ALA A 267 22.23 -13.99 -4.23
N ASN A 268 23.09 -14.29 -3.25
CA ASN A 268 23.35 -15.67 -2.81
C ASN A 268 23.50 -15.76 -1.28
N SER A 269 22.82 -14.93 -0.51
CA SER A 269 22.94 -14.92 0.96
C SER A 269 22.31 -16.15 1.63
N GLY A 270 21.57 -16.96 0.87
CA GLY A 270 20.87 -18.14 1.37
C GLY A 270 19.64 -17.76 2.21
N SER A 271 19.26 -18.62 3.16
CA SER A 271 18.07 -18.40 3.99
C SER A 271 18.31 -17.49 5.20
N SER A 272 19.56 -17.24 5.58
CA SER A 272 19.89 -16.52 6.81
C SER A 272 19.42 -15.07 6.82
N MET A 273 19.30 -14.43 5.65
CA MET A 273 18.84 -13.05 5.53
C MET A 273 17.33 -12.91 5.29
N LEU A 274 16.56 -13.99 5.15
CA LEU A 274 15.09 -13.90 4.90
C LEU A 274 14.36 -13.25 6.08
N ALA A 275 14.75 -13.61 7.31
CA ALA A 275 14.30 -12.98 8.55
C ALA A 275 15.42 -12.14 9.22
N GLY A 276 16.44 -11.76 8.44
CA GLY A 276 17.60 -11.03 8.91
C GLY A 276 17.38 -9.51 9.00
N ASN A 277 18.45 -8.78 9.21
CA ASN A 277 18.44 -7.33 9.32
C ASN A 277 19.49 -6.70 8.39
N VAL A 278 19.11 -5.64 7.68
CA VAL A 278 20.06 -4.79 6.96
C VAL A 278 19.84 -3.36 7.41
N ASN A 279 20.90 -2.68 7.84
CA ASN A 279 20.89 -1.26 8.11
C ASN A 279 22.07 -0.63 7.38
N LEU A 280 21.82 0.09 6.29
CA LEU A 280 22.90 0.63 5.44
C LEU A 280 23.52 1.93 5.98
N GLY A 281 23.00 2.48 7.09
CA GLY A 281 23.61 3.64 7.73
C GLY A 281 23.31 4.96 7.01
N ALA A 282 24.26 5.87 6.92
CA ALA A 282 24.08 7.13 6.20
C ALA A 282 24.69 7.04 4.79
N GLY A 283 24.28 7.92 3.88
CA GLY A 283 24.77 7.92 2.50
C GLY A 283 23.68 7.53 1.51
N ASN A 284 24.03 7.41 0.23
CA ASN A 284 23.10 6.98 -0.82
C ASN A 284 23.37 5.50 -1.13
N ASN A 285 22.56 4.65 -0.53
CA ASN A 285 22.79 3.23 -0.42
C ASN A 285 21.97 2.42 -1.43
N THR A 286 22.33 1.16 -1.60
CA THR A 286 21.58 0.23 -2.46
C THR A 286 21.47 -1.13 -1.81
N LEU A 287 20.25 -1.65 -1.69
CA LEU A 287 20.01 -3.04 -1.31
C LEU A 287 19.44 -3.80 -2.50
N THR A 288 20.11 -4.86 -2.93
CA THR A 288 19.57 -5.79 -3.94
C THR A 288 19.12 -7.09 -3.27
N MET A 289 17.84 -7.42 -3.40
CA MET A 289 17.24 -8.64 -2.87
C MET A 289 17.10 -9.73 -3.93
N GLU A 290 17.08 -10.99 -3.50
CA GLU A 290 16.73 -12.12 -4.35
C GLU A 290 15.21 -12.27 -4.52
N GLY A 291 14.82 -13.14 -5.46
CA GLY A 291 13.46 -13.63 -5.61
C GLY A 291 13.07 -14.57 -4.47
N LYS A 292 12.80 -14.02 -3.28
CA LYS A 292 12.45 -14.74 -2.05
C LYS A 292 11.40 -13.98 -1.25
N THR A 293 10.84 -14.67 -0.23
CA THR A 293 9.97 -14.06 0.78
C THR A 293 10.79 -13.58 1.97
N TYR A 294 10.71 -12.28 2.25
CA TYR A 294 11.38 -11.63 3.36
C TYR A 294 10.41 -11.26 4.48
N SER A 295 10.86 -11.41 5.72
CA SER A 295 10.15 -11.01 6.94
C SER A 295 11.03 -10.22 7.92
N GLY A 296 12.28 -9.96 7.52
CA GLY A 296 13.27 -9.22 8.30
C GLY A 296 13.05 -7.72 8.32
N THR A 297 14.04 -6.99 8.84
CA THR A 297 14.06 -5.51 8.85
C THR A 297 15.17 -4.97 7.96
N PHE A 298 14.80 -4.19 6.95
CA PHE A 298 15.73 -3.66 5.96
C PHE A 298 15.56 -2.15 5.88
N THR A 299 16.58 -1.41 6.31
CA THR A 299 16.59 0.04 6.29
C THR A 299 17.80 0.57 5.53
N ALA A 300 17.60 1.57 4.68
CA ALA A 300 18.71 2.27 4.05
C ALA A 300 19.37 3.30 4.99
N GLY A 301 18.66 3.67 6.06
CA GLY A 301 19.09 4.66 7.04
C GLY A 301 18.92 6.09 6.57
N ALA A 302 19.94 6.93 6.75
CA ALA A 302 19.88 8.37 6.47
C ALA A 302 20.51 8.70 5.10
N GLY A 303 19.67 8.83 4.09
CA GLY A 303 20.04 9.26 2.75
C GLY A 303 18.90 10.02 2.08
N THR A 304 19.11 10.43 0.83
CA THR A 304 18.07 11.11 0.03
C THR A 304 17.84 10.46 -1.32
N SER A 305 18.54 9.37 -1.61
CA SER A 305 18.51 8.70 -2.91
C SER A 305 18.81 7.21 -2.75
N ASP A 306 18.28 6.60 -1.69
CA ASP A 306 18.46 5.20 -1.39
C ASP A 306 17.63 4.30 -2.33
N ILE A 307 18.23 3.19 -2.76
CA ILE A 307 17.63 2.28 -3.76
C ILE A 307 17.37 0.90 -3.15
N LEU A 308 16.12 0.45 -3.20
CA LEU A 308 15.79 -0.97 -3.06
C LEU A 308 15.64 -1.57 -4.46
N SER A 309 16.46 -2.57 -4.78
CA SER A 309 16.39 -3.32 -6.03
C SER A 309 15.78 -4.71 -5.80
N LEU A 310 14.67 -4.97 -6.48
CA LEU A 310 13.95 -6.24 -6.41
C LEU A 310 13.97 -6.96 -7.76
N VAL A 311 13.99 -8.29 -7.70
CA VAL A 311 13.98 -9.16 -8.88
C VAL A 311 12.70 -9.97 -8.94
N ALA A 312 12.53 -10.78 -9.99
CA ALA A 312 11.36 -11.64 -10.14
C ALA A 312 11.14 -12.52 -8.89
N SER A 313 9.89 -12.61 -8.45
CA SER A 313 9.47 -13.39 -7.28
C SER A 313 9.91 -12.86 -5.92
N SER A 314 10.42 -11.62 -5.83
CA SER A 314 10.64 -10.97 -4.53
C SER A 314 9.31 -10.68 -3.84
N ASN A 315 9.19 -11.08 -2.57
CA ASN A 315 8.04 -10.81 -1.72
C ASN A 315 8.51 -10.16 -0.42
N ILE A 316 8.20 -8.88 -0.25
CA ILE A 316 8.55 -8.07 0.92
C ILE A 316 7.34 -7.78 1.81
N ALA A 317 6.18 -8.36 1.53
CA ALA A 317 4.94 -8.05 2.24
C ALA A 317 5.00 -8.30 3.76
N GLY A 318 5.86 -9.21 4.21
CA GLY A 318 6.09 -9.50 5.63
C GLY A 318 7.29 -8.76 6.25
N ALA A 319 8.05 -7.99 5.47
CA ALA A 319 9.27 -7.33 5.91
C ALA A 319 9.01 -5.88 6.37
N ASN A 320 9.84 -5.41 7.29
CA ASN A 320 9.90 -3.99 7.64
C ASN A 320 10.88 -3.30 6.68
N ILE A 321 10.37 -2.49 5.76
CA ILE A 321 11.17 -1.75 4.78
C ILE A 321 11.07 -0.26 5.08
N SER A 322 12.20 0.43 5.22
CA SER A 322 12.22 1.88 5.52
C SER A 322 13.44 2.60 4.95
N GLY A 323 13.33 3.93 4.78
CA GLY A 323 14.45 4.78 4.36
C GLY A 323 14.89 4.62 2.91
N PHE A 324 14.11 3.94 2.06
CA PHE A 324 14.39 3.83 0.63
C PHE A 324 13.50 4.80 -0.15
N GLU A 325 14.08 5.75 -0.89
CA GLU A 325 13.31 6.68 -1.72
C GLU A 325 12.90 6.04 -3.06
N SER A 326 13.72 5.12 -3.58
CA SER A 326 13.57 4.56 -4.93
C SER A 326 13.44 3.04 -4.92
N LEU A 327 12.47 2.53 -5.67
CA LEU A 327 12.32 1.11 -5.99
C LEU A 327 12.75 0.86 -7.44
N VAL A 328 13.72 -0.02 -7.63
CA VAL A 328 14.15 -0.51 -8.95
C VAL A 328 13.73 -1.96 -9.11
N VAL A 329 12.97 -2.26 -10.15
CA VAL A 329 12.47 -3.61 -10.41
C VAL A 329 13.11 -4.17 -11.67
N ALA A 330 13.62 -5.39 -11.57
CA ALA A 330 14.20 -6.10 -12.70
C ALA A 330 13.18 -6.36 -13.81
N SER A 331 13.68 -6.64 -15.02
CA SER A 331 12.78 -6.78 -16.16
C SER A 331 11.89 -8.00 -16.07
N ASN A 332 10.62 -7.83 -16.43
CA ASN A 332 9.59 -8.89 -16.42
C ASN A 332 9.42 -9.58 -15.05
N ALA A 333 9.53 -8.81 -13.98
CA ALA A 333 9.43 -9.30 -12.61
C ALA A 333 8.01 -9.13 -12.03
N GLY A 334 7.57 -10.16 -11.31
CA GLY A 334 6.42 -10.12 -10.40
C GLY A 334 6.87 -9.89 -8.96
N ILE A 335 6.33 -8.86 -8.29
CA ILE A 335 6.68 -8.43 -6.94
C ILE A 335 5.46 -8.50 -6.02
N THR A 336 5.65 -8.94 -4.77
CA THR A 336 4.61 -8.90 -3.73
C THR A 336 5.01 -7.99 -2.58
N LEU A 337 4.11 -7.09 -2.19
CA LEU A 337 4.31 -6.09 -1.13
C LEU A 337 2.96 -5.57 -0.60
N SER A 338 2.96 -4.78 0.46
CA SER A 338 1.76 -4.10 0.94
C SER A 338 1.51 -2.78 0.18
N ALA A 339 0.27 -2.29 0.18
CA ALA A 339 -0.05 -0.98 -0.42
C ALA A 339 0.72 0.17 0.26
N ALA A 340 0.94 0.08 1.57
CA ALA A 340 1.73 1.05 2.33
C ALA A 340 3.21 1.04 1.94
N GLN A 341 3.81 -0.15 1.75
CA GLN A 341 5.20 -0.28 1.29
C GLN A 341 5.37 0.32 -0.10
N TYR A 342 4.46 0.03 -1.03
CA TYR A 342 4.49 0.61 -2.37
C TYR A 342 4.40 2.14 -2.35
N SER A 343 3.50 2.68 -1.53
CA SER A 343 3.27 4.13 -1.42
C SER A 343 4.38 4.89 -0.71
N ALA A 344 5.27 4.19 0.01
CA ALA A 344 6.41 4.81 0.68
C ALA A 344 7.52 5.22 -0.31
N PHE A 345 7.58 4.61 -1.50
CA PHE A 345 8.55 4.98 -2.51
C PHE A 345 8.14 6.26 -3.24
N THR A 346 9.09 7.17 -3.42
CA THR A 346 8.89 8.41 -4.19
C THR A 346 9.18 8.23 -5.67
N SER A 347 9.97 7.20 -6.01
CA SER A 347 10.31 6.82 -7.39
C SER A 347 10.23 5.32 -7.56
N ILE A 348 9.62 4.87 -8.66
CA ILE A 348 9.57 3.46 -9.05
C ILE A 348 10.01 3.39 -10.51
N THR A 349 11.00 2.55 -10.79
CA THR A 349 11.48 2.23 -12.14
C THR A 349 11.38 0.74 -12.36
N ALA A 350 10.59 0.33 -13.35
CA ALA A 350 10.54 -1.04 -13.83
C ALA A 350 10.73 -1.07 -15.36
N THR A 351 11.12 -2.22 -15.90
CA THR A 351 11.47 -2.34 -17.34
C THR A 351 10.86 -3.60 -17.94
N GLY A 352 10.30 -3.52 -19.13
CA GLY A 352 9.57 -4.66 -19.71
C GLY A 352 8.16 -4.76 -19.13
N THR A 353 7.66 -5.98 -18.88
CA THR A 353 6.27 -6.19 -18.41
C THR A 353 6.27 -6.68 -16.98
N ASN A 354 6.08 -5.77 -16.04
CA ASN A 354 6.14 -6.03 -14.61
C ASN A 354 4.74 -6.22 -14.00
N ALA A 355 4.70 -6.95 -12.89
CA ALA A 355 3.46 -7.22 -12.16
C ALA A 355 3.63 -6.97 -10.66
N PHE A 356 2.68 -6.28 -10.05
CA PHE A 356 2.65 -5.98 -8.62
C PHE A 356 1.43 -6.63 -8.00
N THR A 357 1.65 -7.41 -6.92
CA THR A 357 0.59 -8.04 -6.13
C THR A 357 0.59 -7.48 -4.72
N PHE A 358 -0.57 -6.97 -4.28
CA PHE A 358 -0.72 -6.37 -2.97
C PHE A 358 -1.22 -7.37 -1.94
N SER A 359 -0.60 -7.38 -0.75
CA SER A 359 -1.00 -8.23 0.38
C SER A 359 -2.06 -7.60 1.28
N THR A 360 -2.20 -6.27 1.23
CA THR A 360 -3.13 -5.50 2.06
C THR A 360 -3.86 -4.50 1.20
N ALA A 361 -5.16 -4.30 1.48
CA ALA A 361 -5.95 -3.32 0.77
C ALA A 361 -5.51 -1.88 1.12
N GLY A 362 -5.76 -0.94 0.22
CA GLY A 362 -5.43 0.47 0.44
C GLY A 362 -5.55 1.33 -0.81
N THR A 363 -4.88 2.49 -0.79
CA THR A 363 -4.79 3.39 -1.93
C THR A 363 -3.51 3.11 -2.71
N ILE A 364 -3.62 2.88 -4.01
CA ILE A 364 -2.50 2.63 -4.91
C ILE A 364 -2.56 3.62 -6.07
N ALA A 365 -1.46 4.33 -6.31
CA ALA A 365 -1.24 5.09 -7.54
C ALA A 365 -0.40 4.25 -8.51
N GLY A 366 -0.94 3.96 -9.69
CA GLY A 366 -0.21 3.33 -10.76
C GLY A 366 1.06 4.11 -11.12
N ASN A 367 2.08 3.41 -11.58
CA ASN A 367 3.34 3.97 -12.05
C ASN A 367 3.44 3.74 -13.56
N ALA A 368 3.98 4.71 -14.29
CA ALA A 368 3.99 4.65 -15.75
C ALA A 368 4.92 3.56 -16.35
N THR A 369 5.76 2.95 -15.51
CA THR A 369 6.68 1.87 -15.89
C THR A 369 6.20 0.50 -15.43
N VAL A 370 5.00 0.39 -14.87
CA VAL A 370 4.44 -0.87 -14.35
C VAL A 370 3.08 -1.14 -15.01
N GLU A 371 2.95 -2.33 -15.56
CA GLU A 371 1.85 -2.65 -16.47
C GLU A 371 0.70 -3.38 -15.78
N ASN A 372 0.99 -4.24 -14.80
CA ASN A 372 -0.01 -5.15 -14.23
C ASN A 372 -0.11 -5.03 -12.70
N TYR A 373 -1.33 -4.95 -12.19
CA TYR A 373 -1.64 -4.82 -10.77
C TYR A 373 -2.68 -5.84 -10.31
N VAL A 374 -2.42 -6.49 -9.17
CA VAL A 374 -3.38 -7.36 -8.49
C VAL A 374 -3.58 -6.81 -7.08
N LEU A 375 -4.76 -6.28 -6.81
CA LEU A 375 -5.11 -5.66 -5.55
C LEU A 375 -5.45 -6.73 -4.50
N ALA A 376 -5.35 -6.35 -3.23
CA ALA A 376 -5.59 -7.27 -2.13
C ALA A 376 -7.09 -7.44 -1.86
N ASN A 377 -7.45 -8.46 -1.08
CA ASN A 377 -8.79 -8.55 -0.50
C ASN A 377 -9.06 -7.39 0.47
N GLY A 378 -10.28 -6.86 0.44
CA GLY A 378 -10.66 -5.63 1.13
C GLY A 378 -11.01 -4.53 0.12
N ALA A 379 -11.38 -3.34 0.61
CA ALA A 379 -11.70 -2.22 -0.26
C ALA A 379 -10.43 -1.48 -0.69
N ASN A 380 -10.23 -1.34 -2.00
CA ASN A 380 -9.08 -0.66 -2.59
C ASN A 380 -9.50 0.61 -3.34
N THR A 381 -8.56 1.55 -3.45
CA THR A 381 -8.66 2.67 -4.40
C THR A 381 -7.44 2.66 -5.30
N PHE A 382 -7.65 2.53 -6.60
CA PHE A 382 -6.58 2.49 -7.59
C PHE A 382 -6.71 3.65 -8.58
N THR A 383 -5.61 4.40 -8.77
CA THR A 383 -5.51 5.43 -9.82
C THR A 383 -4.55 4.95 -10.90
N GLY A 384 -5.05 4.74 -12.12
CA GLY A 384 -4.21 4.27 -13.23
C GLY A 384 -3.25 5.34 -13.76
N ALA A 385 -2.09 4.90 -14.24
CA ALA A 385 -1.11 5.71 -14.96
C ALA A 385 -0.97 5.24 -16.42
N ALA A 386 -0.36 6.08 -17.25
CA ALA A 386 -0.04 5.71 -18.64
C ALA A 386 0.82 4.43 -18.66
N GLY A 387 0.54 3.49 -19.56
CA GLY A 387 1.24 2.20 -19.61
C GLY A 387 0.53 1.08 -18.84
N LEU A 388 -0.54 1.38 -18.09
CA LEU A 388 -1.40 0.36 -17.49
C LEU A 388 -1.94 -0.60 -18.55
N ILE A 389 -1.70 -1.90 -18.34
CA ILE A 389 -2.26 -2.99 -19.14
C ILE A 389 -3.41 -3.66 -18.39
N SER A 390 -3.19 -4.02 -17.11
CA SER A 390 -4.23 -4.64 -16.29
C SER A 390 -4.22 -4.23 -14.82
N VAL A 391 -5.40 -4.16 -14.22
CA VAL A 391 -5.65 -4.10 -12.78
C VAL A 391 -6.80 -5.04 -12.42
N THR A 392 -6.59 -5.87 -11.41
CA THR A 392 -7.61 -6.79 -10.88
C THR A 392 -7.86 -6.52 -9.41
N GLY A 393 -9.11 -6.25 -9.05
CA GLY A 393 -9.59 -6.05 -7.69
C GLY A 393 -9.65 -7.36 -6.86
N GLY A 394 -10.02 -7.21 -5.60
CA GLY A 394 -10.14 -8.28 -4.62
C GLY A 394 -11.59 -8.68 -4.34
N THR A 395 -11.89 -9.04 -3.09
CA THR A 395 -13.25 -9.39 -2.63
C THR A 395 -14.02 -8.23 -2.00
N GLY A 396 -13.41 -7.05 -1.84
CA GLY A 396 -14.08 -5.87 -1.29
C GLY A 396 -14.61 -4.96 -2.39
N VAL A 397 -15.19 -3.82 -2.01
CA VAL A 397 -15.61 -2.79 -2.98
C VAL A 397 -14.40 -1.99 -3.41
N ASP A 398 -14.02 -2.12 -4.67
CA ASP A 398 -12.87 -1.49 -5.27
C ASP A 398 -13.28 -0.30 -6.13
N THR A 399 -12.48 0.77 -6.06
CA THR A 399 -12.67 1.98 -6.85
C THR A 399 -11.47 2.21 -7.75
N PHE A 400 -11.70 2.17 -9.06
CA PHE A 400 -10.70 2.43 -10.10
C PHE A 400 -10.92 3.83 -10.65
N THR A 401 -9.85 4.61 -10.83
CA THR A 401 -9.88 5.90 -11.51
C THR A 401 -8.88 5.90 -12.65
N VAL A 402 -9.34 6.02 -13.88
CA VAL A 402 -8.50 5.96 -15.08
C VAL A 402 -8.92 7.01 -16.10
N GLY A 403 -7.95 7.49 -16.89
CA GLY A 403 -8.25 8.33 -18.05
C GLY A 403 -8.84 7.50 -19.19
N ASP A 404 -9.67 8.12 -20.02
CA ASP A 404 -10.21 7.52 -21.23
C ASP A 404 -9.07 7.10 -22.20
N ALA A 405 -8.01 7.90 -22.32
CA ALA A 405 -6.84 7.60 -23.13
C ALA A 405 -6.14 6.30 -22.69
N ILE A 406 -6.14 5.99 -21.39
CA ILE A 406 -5.56 4.75 -20.86
C ILE A 406 -6.42 3.56 -21.30
N ILE A 407 -7.74 3.64 -21.10
CA ILE A 407 -8.66 2.59 -21.54
C ILE A 407 -8.52 2.36 -23.05
N THR A 408 -8.57 3.43 -23.85
CA THR A 408 -8.54 3.32 -25.31
C THR A 408 -7.21 2.78 -25.83
N ALA A 409 -6.07 3.24 -25.31
CA ALA A 409 -4.76 2.94 -25.89
C ALA A 409 -4.06 1.70 -25.31
N THR A 410 -4.17 1.43 -24.00
CA THR A 410 -3.25 0.49 -23.32
C THR A 410 -3.94 -0.67 -22.62
N VAL A 411 -5.15 -0.49 -22.12
CA VAL A 411 -5.87 -1.54 -21.39
C VAL A 411 -6.20 -2.72 -22.32
N ALA A 412 -5.76 -3.90 -21.90
CA ALA A 412 -6.03 -5.16 -22.61
C ALA A 412 -7.47 -5.64 -22.39
N ALA A 413 -7.84 -6.76 -23.04
CA ALA A 413 -9.11 -7.40 -22.73
C ALA A 413 -9.14 -7.83 -21.26
N ASN A 414 -10.26 -7.57 -20.56
CA ASN A 414 -10.44 -7.74 -19.11
C ASN A 414 -9.39 -7.00 -18.28
N GLY A 415 -8.79 -5.94 -18.83
CA GLY A 415 -7.70 -5.22 -18.19
C GLY A 415 -8.13 -4.35 -17.02
N ILE A 416 -9.42 -3.99 -16.90
CA ILE A 416 -9.97 -3.47 -15.65
C ILE A 416 -10.97 -4.51 -15.15
N ASN A 417 -10.63 -5.19 -14.06
CA ASN A 417 -11.45 -6.23 -13.47
C ASN A 417 -11.73 -5.87 -12.00
N GLY A 418 -13.00 -5.70 -11.61
CA GLY A 418 -13.35 -5.37 -10.21
C GLY A 418 -13.12 -6.50 -9.21
N GLY A 419 -13.02 -7.74 -9.70
CA GLY A 419 -12.69 -8.91 -8.91
C GLY A 419 -13.94 -9.68 -8.49
N ALA A 420 -13.92 -10.21 -7.27
CA ALA A 420 -15.05 -10.94 -6.70
C ALA A 420 -15.92 -10.06 -5.77
N GLY A 421 -15.53 -8.79 -5.61
CA GLY A 421 -16.31 -7.77 -4.92
C GLY A 421 -17.66 -7.56 -5.60
N ALA A 422 -18.61 -7.01 -4.84
CA ALA A 422 -19.86 -6.54 -5.39
C ALA A 422 -19.98 -5.06 -5.09
N GLY A 423 -20.29 -4.26 -6.11
CA GLY A 423 -20.41 -2.81 -6.01
C GLY A 423 -19.16 -2.07 -6.46
N ASP A 424 -18.30 -2.69 -7.25
CA ASP A 424 -17.06 -2.10 -7.75
C ASP A 424 -17.35 -0.92 -8.68
N ILE A 425 -16.45 0.07 -8.64
CA ILE A 425 -16.66 1.37 -9.26
C ILE A 425 -15.50 1.69 -10.21
N LEU A 426 -15.80 1.94 -11.48
CA LEU A 426 -14.88 2.52 -12.44
C LEU A 426 -15.22 3.99 -12.69
N ASN A 427 -14.33 4.90 -12.32
CA ASN A 427 -14.37 6.31 -12.68
C ASN A 427 -13.51 6.56 -13.92
N VAL A 428 -14.15 6.96 -15.00
CA VAL A 428 -13.49 7.43 -16.22
C VAL A 428 -13.57 8.95 -16.24
N GLY A 429 -12.40 9.59 -16.43
CA GLY A 429 -12.29 11.04 -16.56
C GLY A 429 -13.08 11.61 -17.74
N ALA A 430 -12.91 12.90 -18.00
CA ALA A 430 -13.50 13.52 -19.19
C ALA A 430 -13.06 12.73 -20.43
N VAL A 431 -14.03 12.18 -21.15
CA VAL A 431 -13.76 11.52 -22.42
C VAL A 431 -13.08 12.54 -23.35
N THR A 432 -12.24 12.09 -24.27
CA THR A 432 -11.53 12.90 -25.29
C THR A 432 -11.54 12.27 -26.68
N ALA A 433 -11.95 11.00 -26.77
CA ALA A 433 -12.09 10.20 -27.97
C ALA A 433 -13.17 9.12 -27.80
N ALA A 434 -13.43 8.29 -28.82
CA ALA A 434 -14.31 7.13 -28.65
C ALA A 434 -13.78 6.20 -27.55
N LEU A 435 -14.66 5.81 -26.63
CA LEU A 435 -14.40 4.95 -25.48
C LEU A 435 -15.19 3.66 -25.66
N ASP A 436 -14.50 2.54 -25.82
CA ASP A 436 -15.10 1.21 -25.85
C ASP A 436 -14.59 0.38 -24.68
N MET A 437 -15.50 0.03 -23.78
CA MET A 437 -15.24 -0.74 -22.55
C MET A 437 -15.61 -2.21 -22.68
N SER A 438 -16.27 -2.59 -23.79
CA SER A 438 -16.98 -3.87 -23.91
C SER A 438 -16.11 -5.09 -23.62
N ALA A 439 -14.88 -5.11 -24.14
CA ALA A 439 -13.94 -6.22 -23.85
C ALA A 439 -12.93 -5.88 -22.76
N LYS A 440 -12.89 -4.63 -22.27
CA LYS A 440 -11.80 -4.10 -21.43
C LYS A 440 -12.15 -4.02 -19.96
N VAL A 441 -13.44 -3.93 -19.64
CA VAL A 441 -13.96 -3.82 -18.29
C VAL A 441 -14.81 -5.05 -17.99
N THR A 442 -14.50 -5.73 -16.89
CA THR A 442 -15.28 -6.88 -16.39
C THR A 442 -15.47 -6.76 -14.88
N ASP A 443 -16.50 -7.42 -14.36
CA ASP A 443 -16.74 -7.52 -12.91
C ASP A 443 -16.77 -6.15 -12.22
N VAL A 444 -17.29 -5.11 -12.90
CA VAL A 444 -17.48 -3.77 -12.34
C VAL A 444 -18.98 -3.44 -12.40
N GLU A 445 -19.59 -3.16 -11.25
CA GLU A 445 -21.04 -2.92 -11.19
C GLU A 445 -21.44 -1.48 -11.53
N THR A 446 -20.56 -0.52 -11.23
CA THR A 446 -20.83 0.91 -11.49
C THR A 446 -19.73 1.54 -12.33
N VAL A 447 -20.12 2.14 -13.45
CA VAL A 447 -19.20 2.91 -14.30
C VAL A 447 -19.65 4.36 -14.32
N ASN A 448 -18.79 5.26 -13.84
CA ASN A 448 -18.99 6.70 -13.91
C ASN A 448 -18.15 7.26 -15.05
N VAL A 449 -18.81 7.83 -16.06
CA VAL A 449 -18.15 8.47 -17.20
C VAL A 449 -18.50 9.96 -17.22
N THR A 450 -17.48 10.79 -17.29
CA THR A 450 -17.66 12.23 -17.51
C THR A 450 -17.56 12.50 -19.01
N GLY A 451 -18.59 13.06 -19.64
CA GLY A 451 -18.49 13.53 -21.02
C GLY A 451 -17.38 14.57 -21.15
N GLY A 452 -16.86 14.83 -22.35
CA GLY A 452 -15.91 15.92 -22.58
C GLY A 452 -16.40 16.92 -23.62
N THR A 453 -15.49 17.79 -24.06
CA THR A 453 -15.84 19.02 -24.79
C THR A 453 -15.58 18.96 -26.30
N ASN A 454 -14.87 17.96 -26.84
CA ASN A 454 -14.63 17.90 -28.28
C ASN A 454 -15.74 17.16 -29.01
N ALA A 455 -15.95 17.54 -30.26
CA ALA A 455 -17.02 16.99 -31.08
C ALA A 455 -16.86 15.49 -31.35
N ALA A 456 -18.00 14.77 -31.28
CA ALA A 456 -18.23 13.41 -31.78
C ALA A 456 -17.41 12.27 -31.13
N TRP A 457 -17.85 11.80 -29.97
CA TRP A 457 -17.35 10.55 -29.36
C TRP A 457 -18.49 9.65 -28.93
N THR A 458 -18.16 8.36 -28.76
CA THR A 458 -19.10 7.31 -28.39
C THR A 458 -18.58 6.56 -27.17
N VAL A 459 -19.44 6.31 -26.20
CA VAL A 459 -19.20 5.40 -25.07
C VAL A 459 -19.92 4.10 -25.38
N THR A 460 -19.18 3.01 -25.45
CA THR A 460 -19.69 1.67 -25.78
C THR A 460 -19.48 0.73 -24.60
N ASN A 461 -20.54 0.07 -24.13
CA ASN A 461 -20.50 -0.89 -23.03
C ASN A 461 -21.34 -2.14 -23.36
N GLU A 462 -20.97 -2.86 -24.42
CA GLU A 462 -21.80 -3.95 -24.97
C GLU A 462 -21.90 -5.18 -24.05
N ASN A 463 -20.89 -5.41 -23.21
CA ASN A 463 -20.84 -6.56 -22.29
C ASN A 463 -21.18 -6.17 -20.84
N GLY A 464 -21.69 -4.96 -20.61
CA GLY A 464 -22.02 -4.45 -19.27
C GLY A 464 -23.30 -5.03 -18.66
N ALA A 465 -23.54 -6.34 -18.75
CA ALA A 465 -24.74 -6.95 -18.18
C ALA A 465 -24.92 -6.58 -16.69
N GLY A 466 -26.07 -6.00 -16.32
CA GLY A 466 -26.36 -5.57 -14.96
C GLY A 466 -25.62 -4.29 -14.50
N VAL A 467 -24.78 -3.68 -15.34
CA VAL A 467 -23.99 -2.50 -14.98
C VAL A 467 -24.87 -1.26 -14.85
N THR A 468 -24.58 -0.45 -13.83
CA THR A 468 -25.05 0.94 -13.74
C THR A 468 -24.03 1.87 -14.39
N LEU A 469 -24.38 2.40 -15.55
CA LEU A 469 -23.59 3.40 -16.28
C LEU A 469 -24.10 4.80 -15.95
N ASN A 470 -23.34 5.54 -15.15
CA ASN A 470 -23.59 6.95 -14.85
C ASN A 470 -22.84 7.83 -15.86
N PHE A 471 -23.57 8.44 -16.79
CA PHE A 471 -23.01 9.31 -17.81
C PHE A 471 -23.31 10.78 -17.50
N THR A 472 -22.28 11.55 -17.15
CA THR A 472 -22.43 12.99 -16.84
C THR A 472 -22.17 13.87 -18.06
N LYS A 473 -23.18 14.62 -18.51
CA LYS A 473 -23.06 15.56 -19.63
C LYS A 473 -22.23 16.78 -19.21
N SER A 474 -21.21 17.14 -20.01
CA SER A 474 -20.27 18.22 -19.68
C SER A 474 -20.22 19.39 -20.68
N ALA A 475 -20.90 19.29 -21.83
CA ALA A 475 -20.81 20.27 -22.91
C ALA A 475 -22.19 20.79 -23.36
N ALA A 476 -22.20 22.00 -23.92
CA ALA A 476 -23.39 22.65 -24.47
C ALA A 476 -23.70 22.25 -25.92
N THR A 477 -22.70 21.75 -26.64
CA THR A 477 -22.79 21.29 -28.03
C THR A 477 -23.21 19.83 -28.09
N ALA A 478 -23.96 19.44 -29.14
CA ALA A 478 -24.34 18.06 -29.42
C ALA A 478 -23.11 17.17 -29.57
N ILE A 479 -22.81 16.44 -28.51
CA ILE A 479 -21.64 15.61 -28.29
C ILE A 479 -22.15 14.54 -27.32
N ASN A 480 -21.59 13.32 -27.40
CA ASN A 480 -21.85 12.16 -26.53
C ASN A 480 -22.90 11.18 -27.09
N ASN A 481 -22.43 10.14 -27.77
CA ASN A 481 -23.24 8.96 -28.08
C ASN A 481 -22.99 7.88 -27.03
N VAL A 482 -24.04 7.15 -26.63
CA VAL A 482 -23.96 6.01 -25.69
C VAL A 482 -24.54 4.80 -26.38
N ILE A 483 -23.80 3.69 -26.37
CA ILE A 483 -24.24 2.40 -26.90
C ILE A 483 -24.28 1.40 -25.75
N LEU A 484 -25.47 0.87 -25.49
CA LEU A 484 -25.76 -0.14 -24.49
C LEU A 484 -25.75 -1.53 -25.12
N GLY A 485 -25.63 -2.53 -24.25
CA GLY A 485 -25.25 -3.89 -24.55
C GLY A 485 -26.32 -4.96 -24.35
N THR A 486 -25.93 -6.22 -24.46
CA THR A 486 -26.88 -7.34 -24.57
C THR A 486 -27.44 -7.84 -23.23
N GLY A 487 -26.91 -7.38 -22.10
CA GLY A 487 -27.18 -7.96 -20.78
C GLY A 487 -28.13 -7.18 -19.87
N GLY A 488 -28.75 -6.11 -20.36
CA GLY A 488 -29.62 -5.22 -19.60
C GLY A 488 -28.84 -4.31 -18.66
N GLN A 489 -28.82 -3.01 -18.96
CA GLN A 489 -28.05 -1.99 -18.24
C GLN A 489 -28.95 -0.95 -17.61
N THR A 490 -28.45 -0.28 -16.58
CA THR A 490 -29.04 0.98 -16.11
C THR A 490 -28.17 2.13 -16.57
N LEU A 491 -28.64 2.91 -17.54
CA LEU A 491 -28.03 4.17 -17.93
C LEU A 491 -28.65 5.32 -17.15
N ASN A 492 -27.84 6.08 -16.42
CA ASN A 492 -28.23 7.34 -15.82
C ASN A 492 -27.56 8.49 -16.57
N VAL A 493 -28.35 9.32 -17.23
CA VAL A 493 -27.87 10.56 -17.83
C VAL A 493 -27.94 11.67 -16.78
N LEU A 494 -26.79 12.22 -16.44
CA LEU A 494 -26.59 13.17 -15.34
C LEU A 494 -26.09 14.53 -15.84
N GLY A 495 -26.08 15.51 -14.94
CA GLY A 495 -25.56 16.85 -15.20
C GLY A 495 -26.52 17.76 -15.96
N THR A 496 -26.03 18.97 -16.27
CA THR A 496 -26.82 20.10 -16.84
C THR A 496 -26.41 20.48 -18.26
N GLY A 497 -25.53 19.70 -18.91
CA GLY A 497 -25.07 19.99 -20.27
C GLY A 497 -26.22 20.06 -21.28
N THR A 498 -26.19 21.03 -22.19
CA THR A 498 -27.27 21.28 -23.17
C THR A 498 -27.06 20.55 -24.50
N GLY A 499 -25.96 19.82 -24.66
CA GLY A 499 -25.71 19.02 -25.85
C GLY A 499 -26.68 17.85 -25.98
N ALA A 500 -27.21 17.61 -27.19
CA ALA A 500 -27.94 16.38 -27.49
C ALA A 500 -27.02 15.16 -27.42
N ALA A 501 -27.53 14.06 -26.86
CA ALA A 501 -26.91 12.74 -26.86
C ALA A 501 -27.75 11.76 -27.69
N THR A 502 -27.10 10.79 -28.34
CA THR A 502 -27.80 9.65 -28.94
C THR A 502 -27.55 8.41 -28.09
N ILE A 503 -28.62 7.78 -27.62
CA ILE A 503 -28.59 6.56 -26.82
C ILE A 503 -29.10 5.43 -27.70
N THR A 504 -28.24 4.47 -27.96
CA THR A 504 -28.58 3.25 -28.71
C THR A 504 -28.68 2.12 -27.70
N GLY A 505 -29.88 1.57 -27.54
CA GLY A 505 -30.15 0.41 -26.68
C GLY A 505 -29.58 -0.87 -27.29
N GLY A 506 -29.31 -1.87 -26.45
CA GLY A 506 -28.83 -3.17 -26.89
C GLY A 506 -29.95 -4.18 -27.11
N SER A 507 -29.61 -5.48 -27.10
CA SER A 507 -30.61 -6.56 -27.11
C SER A 507 -31.11 -6.93 -25.71
N GLY A 508 -30.52 -6.37 -24.65
CA GLY A 508 -30.96 -6.58 -23.27
C GLY A 508 -32.15 -5.71 -22.90
N VAL A 509 -32.76 -5.94 -21.74
CA VAL A 509 -33.76 -5.02 -21.17
C VAL A 509 -33.02 -3.92 -20.40
N ASP A 510 -32.93 -2.75 -21.00
CA ASP A 510 -32.24 -1.59 -20.46
C ASP A 510 -33.19 -0.68 -19.67
N THR A 511 -32.66 0.01 -18.66
CA THR A 511 -33.30 1.14 -17.98
C THR A 511 -32.52 2.40 -18.30
N ILE A 512 -33.15 3.33 -19.01
CA ILE A 512 -32.57 4.59 -19.46
C ILE A 512 -33.22 5.71 -18.66
N ASN A 513 -32.50 6.26 -17.69
CA ASN A 513 -32.92 7.40 -16.92
C ASN A 513 -32.34 8.68 -17.53
N LEU A 514 -33.16 9.42 -18.28
CA LEU A 514 -32.76 10.71 -18.82
C LEU A 514 -32.62 11.76 -17.71
N SER A 515 -31.84 12.80 -17.97
CA SER A 515 -31.60 13.86 -17.00
C SER A 515 -32.86 14.68 -16.79
N THR A 516 -33.15 15.05 -15.54
CA THR A 516 -34.23 15.97 -15.19
C THR A 516 -33.81 17.45 -15.28
N THR A 517 -32.56 17.72 -15.65
CA THR A 517 -31.98 19.08 -15.64
C THR A 517 -31.23 19.46 -16.92
N ALA A 518 -30.74 18.49 -17.70
CA ALA A 518 -30.11 18.74 -18.98
C ALA A 518 -31.16 19.11 -20.03
N THR A 519 -30.90 20.11 -20.86
CA THR A 519 -31.87 20.61 -21.84
C THR A 519 -31.57 20.21 -23.29
N GLY A 520 -30.58 19.34 -23.50
CA GLY A 520 -30.30 18.77 -24.83
C GLY A 520 -31.48 17.95 -25.35
N ALA A 521 -31.67 17.92 -26.67
CA ALA A 521 -32.68 17.08 -27.31
C ALA A 521 -32.12 15.66 -27.46
N ASP A 522 -32.24 14.82 -26.44
CA ASP A 522 -31.63 13.50 -26.46
C ASP A 522 -32.43 12.54 -27.36
N THR A 523 -31.72 11.76 -28.16
CA THR A 523 -32.30 10.82 -29.13
C THR A 523 -32.16 9.41 -28.59
N ILE A 524 -33.28 8.72 -28.45
CA ILE A 524 -33.35 7.32 -28.04
C ILE A 524 -33.55 6.48 -29.30
N ALA A 525 -32.48 5.86 -29.77
CA ALA A 525 -32.42 4.98 -30.94
C ALA A 525 -32.32 3.52 -30.48
N THR A 526 -33.26 3.07 -29.65
CA THR A 526 -33.17 1.75 -29.02
C THR A 526 -33.59 0.63 -29.95
N GLY A 527 -32.93 -0.52 -29.83
CA GLY A 527 -33.38 -1.79 -30.38
C GLY A 527 -34.53 -2.42 -29.56
N SER A 528 -35.31 -1.61 -28.83
CA SER A 528 -36.36 -2.11 -27.96
C SER A 528 -37.44 -2.78 -28.81
N VAL A 529 -37.50 -4.10 -28.65
CA VAL A 529 -38.44 -4.96 -29.34
C VAL A 529 -39.31 -5.63 -28.29
N LEU A 530 -40.47 -6.14 -28.69
CA LEU A 530 -41.44 -6.70 -27.76
C LEU A 530 -40.88 -7.79 -26.82
N ALA A 531 -39.85 -8.52 -27.25
CA ALA A 531 -39.19 -9.52 -26.42
C ALA A 531 -38.38 -8.93 -25.25
N ASN A 532 -37.79 -7.74 -25.46
CA ASN A 532 -36.89 -7.05 -24.52
C ASN A 532 -37.25 -5.56 -24.52
N ILE A 533 -38.27 -5.20 -23.73
CA ILE A 533 -38.80 -3.84 -23.70
C ILE A 533 -37.99 -2.99 -22.72
N ASP A 534 -37.25 -2.03 -23.26
CA ASP A 534 -36.51 -1.06 -22.43
C ASP A 534 -37.46 -0.14 -21.67
N THR A 535 -36.99 0.33 -20.52
CA THR A 535 -37.66 1.36 -19.73
C THR A 535 -36.95 2.69 -19.94
N VAL A 536 -37.68 3.71 -20.35
CA VAL A 536 -37.19 5.09 -20.44
C VAL A 536 -37.87 5.94 -19.37
N ALA A 537 -37.07 6.50 -18.48
CA ALA A 537 -37.53 7.44 -17.48
C ALA A 537 -37.20 8.89 -17.85
N ASN A 538 -38.03 9.81 -17.37
CA ASN A 538 -37.86 11.25 -17.50
C ASN A 538 -37.87 11.82 -18.93
N PHE A 539 -38.48 11.10 -19.88
CA PHE A 539 -38.63 11.55 -21.26
C PHE A 539 -39.29 12.94 -21.32
N LYS A 540 -38.58 13.94 -21.87
CA LYS A 540 -39.02 15.33 -21.98
C LYS A 540 -39.38 16.00 -20.63
N VAL A 541 -38.87 15.49 -19.51
CA VAL A 541 -38.85 16.25 -18.24
C VAL A 541 -38.01 17.51 -18.41
N ALA A 542 -36.85 17.35 -19.04
CA ALA A 542 -35.97 18.42 -19.47
C ALA A 542 -35.47 18.10 -20.88
N GLY A 543 -35.26 19.14 -21.69
CA GLY A 543 -34.90 18.95 -23.10
C GLY A 543 -36.07 18.54 -24.00
N ALA A 544 -35.75 18.39 -25.28
CA ALA A 544 -36.71 18.04 -26.33
C ALA A 544 -36.40 16.64 -26.88
N ASP A 545 -36.45 15.64 -25.99
CA ASP A 545 -36.08 14.27 -26.31
C ASP A 545 -36.99 13.64 -27.38
N VAL A 546 -36.44 12.71 -28.15
CA VAL A 546 -37.10 12.05 -29.29
C VAL A 546 -36.76 10.57 -29.36
N PHE A 547 -37.66 9.77 -29.93
CA PHE A 547 -37.43 8.38 -30.31
C PHE A 547 -37.05 8.30 -31.79
N LYS A 548 -35.92 7.68 -32.09
CA LYS A 548 -35.51 7.39 -33.46
C LYS A 548 -35.94 5.98 -33.84
N THR A 549 -37.03 5.89 -34.58
CA THR A 549 -37.67 4.63 -34.97
C THR A 549 -37.44 4.26 -36.43
N GLY A 550 -36.73 5.11 -37.18
CA GLY A 550 -36.51 4.92 -38.62
C GLY A 550 -37.66 5.45 -39.49
N THR A 551 -38.77 5.90 -38.90
CA THR A 551 -39.91 6.44 -39.63
C THR A 551 -40.64 7.52 -38.84
N ALA A 552 -40.84 8.69 -39.44
CA ALA A 552 -41.55 9.80 -38.81
C ALA A 552 -43.05 9.49 -38.62
N ALA A 553 -43.57 9.66 -37.41
CA ALA A 553 -45.01 9.56 -37.17
C ALA A 553 -45.74 10.86 -37.52
N THR A 554 -46.88 10.76 -38.20
CA THR A 554 -47.75 11.91 -38.50
C THR A 554 -48.90 12.04 -37.49
N THR A 555 -49.24 10.95 -36.80
CA THR A 555 -50.33 10.91 -35.82
C THR A 555 -49.93 10.13 -34.57
N LEU A 556 -50.46 10.54 -33.42
CA LEU A 556 -50.33 9.85 -32.14
C LEU A 556 -51.71 9.44 -31.64
N ASN A 557 -51.96 8.14 -31.53
CA ASN A 557 -53.22 7.58 -31.05
C ASN A 557 -53.08 7.07 -29.61
N LEU A 558 -54.20 6.90 -28.91
CA LEU A 558 -54.22 6.31 -27.56
C LEU A 558 -54.90 4.94 -27.60
N LEU A 559 -54.30 3.96 -26.92
CA LEU A 559 -54.88 2.64 -26.72
C LEU A 559 -54.92 2.32 -25.22
N SER A 560 -56.07 1.87 -24.75
CA SER A 560 -56.26 1.45 -23.36
C SER A 560 -56.49 -0.06 -23.31
N ILE A 561 -55.69 -0.74 -22.49
CA ILE A 561 -55.75 -2.18 -22.27
C ILE A 561 -56.05 -2.40 -20.79
N ALA A 562 -57.16 -3.08 -20.48
CA ALA A 562 -57.57 -3.29 -19.10
C ALA A 562 -56.60 -4.21 -18.34
N THR A 563 -56.12 -5.28 -18.98
CA THR A 563 -55.19 -6.22 -18.37
C THR A 563 -54.33 -6.86 -19.46
N ALA A 564 -53.02 -6.92 -19.24
CA ALA A 564 -52.10 -7.70 -20.06
C ALA A 564 -50.89 -8.14 -19.24
N ASP A 565 -50.38 -9.32 -19.56
CA ASP A 565 -49.08 -9.80 -19.10
C ASP A 565 -48.02 -9.63 -20.19
N THR A 566 -46.75 -9.58 -19.81
CA THR A 566 -45.63 -9.33 -20.74
C THR A 566 -45.64 -10.32 -21.91
N ALA A 567 -45.92 -11.60 -21.64
CA ALA A 567 -46.01 -12.64 -22.66
C ALA A 567 -47.18 -12.48 -23.65
N THR A 568 -48.22 -11.72 -23.28
CA THR A 568 -49.45 -11.53 -24.09
C THR A 568 -49.58 -10.12 -24.65
N LEU A 569 -48.61 -9.25 -24.38
CA LEU A 569 -48.72 -7.82 -24.68
C LEU A 569 -48.96 -7.55 -26.17
N ALA A 570 -48.28 -8.25 -27.09
CA ALA A 570 -48.52 -8.15 -28.53
C ALA A 570 -49.99 -8.34 -28.90
N ALA A 571 -50.57 -9.45 -28.43
CA ALA A 571 -51.94 -9.82 -28.74
C ALA A 571 -52.94 -8.83 -28.15
N ALA A 572 -52.66 -8.32 -26.94
CA ALA A 572 -53.48 -7.31 -26.29
C ALA A 572 -53.44 -5.98 -27.07
N ILE A 573 -52.27 -5.55 -27.55
CA ILE A 573 -52.13 -4.35 -28.39
C ILE A 573 -52.89 -4.51 -29.71
N ALA A 574 -52.71 -5.63 -30.42
CA ALA A 574 -53.42 -5.88 -31.68
C ALA A 574 -54.95 -5.91 -31.51
N THR A 575 -55.43 -6.51 -30.41
CA THR A 575 -56.86 -6.56 -30.07
C THR A 575 -57.40 -5.16 -29.76
N ALA A 576 -56.67 -4.37 -28.95
CA ALA A 576 -57.07 -3.01 -28.59
C ALA A 576 -57.08 -2.08 -29.81
N ALA A 577 -56.08 -2.18 -30.69
CA ALA A 577 -56.02 -1.41 -31.93
C ALA A 577 -57.22 -1.73 -32.83
N SER A 578 -57.54 -3.01 -33.01
CA SER A 578 -58.70 -3.46 -33.79
C SER A 578 -60.01 -2.94 -33.23
N ALA A 579 -60.19 -3.00 -31.90
CA ALA A 579 -61.39 -2.50 -31.22
C ALA A 579 -61.54 -0.98 -31.32
N ALA A 580 -60.44 -0.24 -31.36
CA ALA A 580 -60.42 1.22 -31.55
C ALA A 580 -60.60 1.64 -33.02
N GLY A 581 -60.71 0.69 -33.96
CA GLY A 581 -60.74 0.98 -35.40
C GLY A 581 -59.41 1.53 -35.94
N ALA A 582 -58.32 1.35 -35.20
CA ALA A 582 -56.99 1.78 -35.60
C ALA A 582 -56.31 0.68 -36.42
N ALA A 583 -55.87 1.01 -37.63
CA ALA A 583 -55.02 0.11 -38.41
C ALA A 583 -53.58 0.21 -37.88
N LEU A 584 -52.99 -0.90 -37.42
CA LEU A 584 -51.55 -1.00 -37.19
C LEU A 584 -50.85 -0.95 -38.55
N ALA A 585 -50.67 0.26 -39.09
CA ALA A 585 -50.11 0.49 -40.41
C ALA A 585 -48.63 0.85 -40.29
N ALA A 586 -47.81 0.13 -41.05
CA ALA A 586 -46.36 0.22 -41.04
C ALA A 586 -45.86 1.45 -41.80
N ASN A 587 -45.98 2.69 -41.28
CA ASN A 587 -45.21 3.87 -41.76
C ASN A 587 -45.58 5.28 -41.23
N THR A 588 -46.66 5.51 -40.47
CA THR A 588 -46.97 6.91 -40.05
C THR A 588 -47.72 7.08 -38.72
N GLN A 589 -48.05 5.98 -38.02
CA GLN A 589 -48.86 6.03 -36.80
C GLN A 589 -48.06 5.57 -35.58
N ALA A 590 -47.99 6.43 -34.57
CA ALA A 590 -47.49 6.08 -33.24
C ALA A 590 -48.65 5.97 -32.24
N TYR A 591 -48.40 5.29 -31.13
CA TYR A 591 -49.38 5.03 -30.09
C TYR A 591 -48.79 5.26 -28.70
N VAL A 592 -49.61 5.84 -27.82
CA VAL A 592 -49.45 5.71 -26.37
C VAL A 592 -50.38 4.61 -25.90
N ILE A 593 -49.80 3.54 -25.35
CA ILE A 593 -50.56 2.39 -24.85
C ILE A 593 -50.54 2.42 -23.33
N THR A 594 -51.71 2.36 -22.70
CA THR A 594 -51.85 2.26 -21.25
C THR A 594 -52.40 0.89 -20.89
N VAL A 595 -51.63 0.09 -20.16
CA VAL A 595 -52.05 -1.19 -19.59
C VAL A 595 -52.35 -0.99 -18.10
N ALA A 596 -53.60 -1.18 -17.69
CA ALA A 596 -54.04 -0.84 -16.34
C ALA A 596 -53.62 -1.87 -15.27
N ALA A 597 -53.55 -3.17 -15.62
CA ALA A 597 -53.24 -4.24 -14.68
C ALA A 597 -52.50 -5.41 -15.38
N GLY A 598 -51.94 -6.32 -14.57
CA GLY A 598 -51.13 -7.45 -15.02
C GLY A 598 -49.61 -7.16 -14.95
N THR A 599 -48.80 -8.13 -15.33
CA THR A 599 -47.33 -8.01 -15.30
C THR A 599 -46.79 -6.99 -16.31
N ALA A 600 -47.55 -6.68 -17.36
CA ALA A 600 -47.24 -5.60 -18.31
C ALA A 600 -47.86 -4.25 -17.94
N ALA A 601 -48.37 -4.05 -16.72
CA ALA A 601 -48.93 -2.77 -16.32
C ALA A 601 -47.94 -1.61 -16.52
N GLY A 602 -48.43 -0.51 -17.10
CA GLY A 602 -47.63 0.67 -17.41
C GLY A 602 -48.07 1.41 -18.67
N THR A 603 -47.32 2.46 -18.99
CA THR A 603 -47.49 3.26 -20.21
C THR A 603 -46.36 2.94 -21.19
N TYR A 604 -46.68 2.80 -22.47
CA TYR A 604 -45.72 2.46 -23.51
C TYR A 604 -45.82 3.45 -24.68
N ALA A 605 -44.67 3.82 -25.23
CA ALA A 605 -44.58 4.41 -26.56
C ALA A 605 -44.37 3.28 -27.57
N PHE A 606 -45.18 3.26 -28.61
CA PHE A 606 -45.16 2.21 -29.62
C PHE A 606 -45.29 2.79 -31.02
N GLN A 607 -44.51 2.26 -31.96
CA GLN A 607 -44.70 2.52 -33.38
C GLN A 607 -44.56 1.21 -34.14
N ASN A 608 -45.58 0.90 -34.95
CA ASN A 608 -45.51 -0.22 -35.86
C ASN A 608 -44.58 0.17 -37.03
N ILE A 609 -43.35 -0.34 -36.96
CA ILE A 609 -42.31 -0.13 -37.98
C ILE A 609 -41.95 -1.44 -38.69
N GLY A 610 -42.49 -2.57 -38.21
CA GLY A 610 -42.32 -3.87 -38.82
C GLY A 610 -43.01 -4.02 -40.17
N GLY A 611 -42.56 -4.99 -40.97
CA GLY A 611 -43.05 -5.19 -42.34
C GLY A 611 -44.48 -5.75 -42.43
N THR A 612 -45.08 -6.22 -41.32
CA THR A 612 -46.35 -6.94 -41.31
C THR A 612 -47.48 -6.05 -40.78
N VAL A 613 -48.22 -5.44 -41.69
CA VAL A 613 -49.41 -4.62 -41.37
C VAL A 613 -50.43 -5.45 -40.58
N GLY A 614 -50.96 -4.87 -39.50
CA GLY A 614 -52.02 -5.47 -38.69
C GLY A 614 -51.56 -6.41 -37.57
N THR A 615 -50.25 -6.65 -37.42
CA THR A 615 -49.70 -7.47 -36.35
C THR A 615 -48.64 -6.72 -35.55
N VAL A 616 -48.55 -7.02 -34.26
CA VAL A 616 -47.42 -6.59 -33.42
C VAL A 616 -46.36 -7.69 -33.47
N ASP A 617 -45.16 -7.37 -33.95
CA ASP A 617 -44.07 -8.33 -34.07
C ASP A 617 -42.77 -7.84 -33.42
N ALA A 618 -41.73 -8.67 -33.48
CA ALA A 618 -40.44 -8.38 -32.85
C ALA A 618 -39.61 -7.32 -33.60
N THR A 619 -40.11 -6.75 -34.69
CA THR A 619 -39.45 -5.64 -35.41
C THR A 619 -40.08 -4.29 -35.10
N ASP A 620 -41.20 -4.26 -34.38
CA ASP A 620 -41.84 -3.03 -33.96
C ASP A 620 -41.10 -2.35 -32.80
N PHE A 621 -41.12 -1.02 -32.80
CA PHE A 621 -40.56 -0.21 -31.74
C PHE A 621 -41.51 -0.17 -30.54
N ILE A 622 -41.01 -0.52 -29.36
CA ILE A 622 -41.76 -0.37 -28.11
C ILE A 622 -40.86 -0.08 -26.92
N VAL A 623 -41.18 0.95 -26.15
CA VAL A 623 -40.51 1.26 -24.88
C VAL A 623 -41.54 1.49 -23.78
N LYS A 624 -41.21 1.06 -22.56
CA LYS A 624 -41.96 1.39 -21.36
C LYS A 624 -41.54 2.77 -20.86
N LEU A 625 -42.50 3.60 -20.48
CA LEU A 625 -42.25 4.95 -20.01
C LEU A 625 -42.55 5.07 -18.52
N VAL A 626 -41.66 5.74 -17.81
CA VAL A 626 -41.78 6.02 -16.37
C VAL A 626 -41.44 7.48 -16.10
N GLY A 627 -42.14 8.12 -15.16
CA GLY A 627 -41.95 9.55 -14.88
C GLY A 627 -42.77 10.48 -15.80
N ALA A 628 -42.65 11.78 -15.57
CA ALA A 628 -43.57 12.78 -16.12
C ALA A 628 -43.02 13.44 -17.39
N GLY A 629 -43.74 13.36 -18.50
CA GLY A 629 -43.42 14.03 -19.75
C GLY A 629 -44.59 13.98 -20.74
N SER A 630 -44.57 14.82 -21.78
CA SER A 630 -45.60 14.81 -22.83
C SER A 630 -45.06 14.26 -24.14
N ILE A 631 -45.75 13.27 -24.70
CA ILE A 631 -45.41 12.66 -25.99
C ILE A 631 -46.32 13.23 -27.07
N VAL A 632 -45.75 13.56 -28.23
CA VAL A 632 -46.47 13.97 -29.45
C VAL A 632 -45.97 13.16 -30.64
N ALA A 633 -46.72 13.19 -31.76
CA ALA A 633 -46.32 12.45 -32.97
C ALA A 633 -44.92 12.82 -33.47
N GLY A 634 -44.56 14.11 -33.39
CA GLY A 634 -43.23 14.60 -33.79
C GLY A 634 -42.06 14.11 -32.94
N ASP A 635 -42.33 13.43 -31.81
CA ASP A 635 -41.29 12.82 -31.00
C ASP A 635 -40.78 11.49 -31.61
N PHE A 636 -41.48 10.92 -32.60
CA PHE A 636 -41.05 9.74 -33.34
C PHE A 636 -40.45 10.16 -34.68
N ILE A 637 -39.15 10.00 -34.83
CA ILE A 637 -38.37 10.52 -35.98
C ILE A 637 -37.70 9.40 -36.78
N ALA A 638 -37.30 9.75 -38.02
CA ALA A 638 -36.59 8.86 -38.94
C ALA A 638 -35.09 8.70 -38.61
#